data_AF-A0A494JBV6-F1
#
_entry.id   AF-A0A494JBV6-F1
#
_cell.length_a   1.000
_cell.length_b   1.000
_cell.length_c   1.000
_cell.angle_alpha   90.00
_cell.angle_beta   90.00
_cell.angle_gamma   90.00
#
_symmetry.space_group_name_H-M   'P 1'
#
loop_
_entity.id
_entity.type
_entity.pdbx_description
1 polymer ?
#
loop_
_entity_poly.entity_id
_entity_poly.type
_entity_poly.pdbx_seq_one_letter_code
_entity_poly.pdbx_strand_id
1 'polypeptide(L)'
;MKYVLTGIQMGTLRQSIGRLVQVRKGAGVAGTDLFLISESDGTLTSHHNQCLWIIPEEYKEELDEMFKNVKLDNPDNTEYSIEGKNKCTGFMIYTETQPDRNRNKTDIWKLKN
;
A
#
# COMPACT_ATOMS: atom_id res chain seq x y z
N MET A 1 -2.79 6.32 -12.18
CA MET A 1 -2.93 6.46 -10.71
C MET A 1 -4.39 6.27 -10.35
N LYS A 2 -4.72 5.60 -9.23
CA LYS A 2 -6.13 5.45 -8.79
C LYS A 2 -6.36 6.23 -7.50
N TYR A 3 -7.48 6.96 -7.46
CA TYR A 3 -7.97 7.59 -6.24
C TYR A 3 -8.75 6.58 -5.42
N VAL A 4 -8.60 6.66 -4.11
CA VAL A 4 -9.26 5.78 -3.14
C VAL A 4 -9.86 6.60 -2.01
N LEU A 5 -10.99 6.14 -1.49
CA LEU A 5 -11.54 6.56 -0.21
C LEU A 5 -11.09 5.55 0.86
N THR A 6 -10.56 6.05 1.96
CA THR A 6 -10.11 5.21 3.08
C THR A 6 -11.25 4.89 4.04
N GLY A 7 -11.16 3.71 4.66
CA GLY A 7 -11.94 3.40 5.86
C GLY A 7 -11.59 4.33 7.02
N ILE A 8 -12.42 4.32 8.05
CA ILE A 8 -12.11 5.05 9.28
C ILE A 8 -10.86 4.43 9.89
N GLN A 9 -9.84 5.25 10.11
CA GLN A 9 -8.60 4.82 10.75
C GLN A 9 -8.79 4.77 12.27
N MET A 10 -8.43 3.63 12.88
CA MET A 10 -8.48 3.50 14.34
C MET A 10 -7.67 4.62 15.00
N GLY A 11 -8.32 5.40 15.87
CA GLY A 11 -7.73 6.55 16.55
C GLY A 11 -8.01 7.90 15.89
N THR A 12 -8.42 7.93 14.63
CA THR A 12 -8.85 9.14 13.93
C THR A 12 -10.20 8.86 13.28
N LEU A 13 -11.29 9.42 13.79
CA LEU A 13 -12.66 9.29 13.23
C LEU A 13 -12.81 9.94 11.84
N ARG A 14 -11.73 10.03 11.07
CA ARG A 14 -11.60 10.70 9.80
C ARG A 14 -11.40 9.65 8.71
N GLN A 15 -12.13 9.84 7.62
CA GLN A 15 -11.84 9.23 6.33
C GLN A 15 -11.07 10.23 5.49
N SER A 16 -10.22 9.73 4.60
CA SER A 16 -9.44 10.53 3.67
C SER A 16 -9.62 10.05 2.24
N ILE A 17 -9.58 10.99 1.30
CA ILE A 17 -9.41 10.70 -0.12
C ILE A 17 -7.93 10.81 -0.41
N GLY A 18 -7.39 9.82 -1.11
CA GLY A 18 -5.96 9.77 -1.42
C GLY A 18 -5.67 9.07 -2.73
N ARG A 19 -4.43 9.22 -3.20
CA ARG A 19 -3.89 8.46 -4.32
C ARG A 19 -3.17 7.23 -3.78
N LEU A 20 -3.56 6.05 -4.25
CA LEU A 20 -2.87 4.82 -3.89
C LEU A 20 -1.54 4.77 -4.65
N VAL A 21 -0.42 4.85 -3.93
CA VAL A 21 0.93 4.95 -4.52
C VAL A 21 1.74 3.66 -4.41
N GLN A 22 1.50 2.84 -3.40
CA GLN A 22 2.17 1.55 -3.25
C GLN A 22 1.29 0.57 -2.45
N VAL A 23 1.30 -0.69 -2.85
CA VAL A 23 0.66 -1.82 -2.16
C VAL A 23 1.76 -2.79 -1.73
N ARG A 24 1.81 -3.12 -0.44
CA ARG A 24 2.72 -4.12 0.10
C ARG A 24 1.93 -5.32 0.59
N LYS A 25 1.88 -6.33 -0.26
CA LYS A 25 1.18 -7.59 -0.02
C LYS A 25 1.85 -8.33 1.14
N GLY A 26 1.07 -8.67 2.16
CA GLY A 26 1.56 -9.41 3.34
C GLY A 26 2.39 -8.60 4.36
N ALA A 27 2.58 -7.29 4.16
CA ALA A 27 3.40 -6.44 5.03
C ALA A 27 2.64 -5.82 6.21
N GLY A 28 1.33 -6.00 6.27
CA GLY A 28 0.46 -5.49 7.33
C GLY A 28 0.45 -6.39 8.58
N VAL A 29 -0.30 -5.95 9.58
CA VAL A 29 -0.47 -6.70 10.84
C VAL A 29 -1.10 -8.06 10.53
N ALA A 30 -0.59 -9.13 11.14
CA ALA A 30 -1.03 -10.51 10.89
C ALA A 30 -0.96 -10.94 9.41
N GLY A 31 -0.04 -10.36 8.63
CA GLY A 31 0.17 -10.71 7.22
C GLY A 31 -0.92 -10.18 6.29
N THR A 32 -1.70 -9.18 6.71
CA THR A 32 -2.59 -8.46 5.80
C THR A 32 -1.80 -7.65 4.79
N ASP A 33 -2.49 -7.09 3.81
CA ASP A 33 -1.88 -6.08 2.96
C ASP A 33 -1.71 -4.76 3.71
N LEU A 34 -0.76 -3.96 3.24
CA LEU A 34 -0.50 -2.60 3.66
C LEU A 34 -0.56 -1.68 2.45
N PHE A 35 -1.22 -0.54 2.60
CA PHE A 35 -1.37 0.45 1.53
C PHE A 35 -0.67 1.75 1.91
N LEU A 36 0.09 2.32 0.98
CA LEU A 36 0.61 3.67 1.10
C LEU A 36 -0.22 4.61 0.25
N ILE A 37 -0.71 5.67 0.87
CA ILE A 37 -1.65 6.62 0.30
C ILE A 37 -1.06 8.02 0.40
N SER A 38 -1.01 8.71 -0.73
CA SER A 38 -0.68 10.14 -0.78
C SER A 38 -1.96 10.95 -0.69
N GLU A 39 -2.09 11.77 0.35
CA GLU A 39 -3.24 12.62 0.61
C GLU A 39 -3.14 13.98 -0.13
N SER A 40 -4.22 14.75 -0.16
CA SER A 40 -4.32 16.00 -0.93
C SER A 40 -3.45 17.14 -0.40
N ASP A 41 -2.97 17.02 0.85
CA ASP A 41 -1.99 17.94 1.45
C ASP A 41 -0.53 17.50 1.20
N GLY A 42 -0.32 16.39 0.50
CA GLY A 42 0.99 15.81 0.22
C GLY A 42 1.52 14.87 1.30
N THR A 43 0.77 14.66 2.39
CA THR A 43 1.12 13.67 3.41
C THR A 43 1.10 12.26 2.81
N LEU A 44 2.08 11.44 3.20
CA LEU A 44 2.10 10.01 2.89
C LEU A 44 1.71 9.23 4.14
N THR A 45 0.56 8.56 4.08
CA THR A 45 0.00 7.79 5.19
C THR A 45 0.05 6.30 4.88
N SER A 46 0.43 5.50 5.88
CA SER A 46 0.37 4.03 5.82
C SER A 46 -0.90 3.50 6.45
N HIS A 47 -1.65 2.71 5.68
CA HIS A 47 -2.93 2.15 6.09
C HIS A 47 -2.78 0.64 6.31
N HIS A 48 -2.99 0.22 7.56
CA HIS A 48 -2.91 -1.16 8.01
C HIS A 48 -4.30 -1.69 8.36
N ASN A 49 -4.62 -2.90 7.90
CA ASN A 49 -5.86 -3.59 8.24
C ASN A 49 -7.13 -2.74 7.99
N GLN A 50 -7.13 -2.01 6.86
CA GLN A 50 -8.21 -1.12 6.46
C GLN A 50 -8.77 -1.48 5.10
N CYS A 51 -10.07 -1.21 4.92
CA CYS A 51 -10.73 -1.26 3.63
C CYS A 51 -10.44 0.02 2.83
N LEU A 52 -10.33 -0.14 1.51
CA LEU A 52 -10.23 0.95 0.56
C LEU A 52 -11.32 0.77 -0.49
N TRP A 53 -11.91 1.88 -0.92
CA TRP A 53 -12.84 1.91 -2.05
C TRP A 53 -12.22 2.70 -3.19
N ILE A 54 -12.13 2.10 -4.37
CA ILE A 54 -11.70 2.80 -5.57
C ILE A 54 -12.77 3.83 -5.92
N ILE A 55 -12.35 5.08 -6.11
CA ILE A 55 -13.25 6.14 -6.52
C ILE A 55 -13.48 6.04 -8.04
N PRO A 56 -14.73 6.13 -8.53
CA PRO A 56 -15.04 6.07 -9.96
C PRO A 56 -14.32 7.15 -10.77
N GLU A 57 -14.04 6.82 -12.04
CA GLU A 57 -13.27 7.70 -12.93
C GLU A 57 -14.04 8.97 -13.34
N GLU A 58 -15.37 8.99 -13.20
CA GLU A 58 -16.18 10.20 -13.44
C GLU A 58 -15.81 11.38 -12.53
N TYR A 59 -15.23 11.13 -11.36
CA TYR A 59 -14.75 12.17 -10.43
C TYR A 59 -13.29 12.55 -10.65
N LYS A 60 -12.62 11.96 -11.65
CA LYS A 60 -11.18 12.10 -11.82
C LYS A 60 -10.73 13.55 -12.02
N GLU A 61 -11.47 14.34 -12.80
CA GLU A 61 -11.10 15.73 -13.08
C GLU A 61 -11.11 16.60 -11.82
N GLU A 62 -12.17 16.49 -11.00
CA GLU A 62 -12.27 17.20 -9.72
C GLU A 62 -11.14 16.79 -8.74
N LEU A 63 -10.82 15.50 -8.73
CA LEU A 63 -9.75 14.95 -7.89
C LEU A 63 -8.36 15.29 -8.42
N ASP A 64 -8.16 15.41 -9.72
CA ASP A 64 -6.89 15.88 -10.28
C ASP A 64 -6.65 17.34 -9.86
N GLU A 65 -7.69 18.19 -9.91
CA GLU A 65 -7.62 19.59 -9.47
C GLU A 65 -7.35 19.70 -7.96
N MET A 66 -8.04 18.89 -7.14
CA MET A 66 -7.80 18.85 -5.69
C MET A 66 -6.35 18.45 -5.34
N PHE A 67 -5.70 17.65 -6.18
CA PHE A 67 -4.34 17.15 -5.98
C PHE A 67 -3.29 17.86 -6.84
N LYS A 68 -3.61 18.97 -7.51
CA LYS A 68 -2.71 19.65 -8.47
C LYS A 68 -1.36 20.05 -7.88
N ASN A 69 -1.32 20.34 -6.58
CA ASN A 69 -0.11 20.75 -5.87
C ASN A 69 0.66 19.58 -5.26
N VAL A 70 0.12 18.36 -5.34
CA VAL A 70 0.76 17.17 -4.78
C VAL A 70 1.49 16.46 -5.91
N LYS A 71 2.79 16.25 -5.71
CA LYS A 71 3.68 15.62 -6.69
C LYS A 71 3.10 14.28 -7.18
N LEU A 72 3.02 14.11 -8.50
CA LEU A 72 2.80 12.81 -9.11
C LEU A 72 4.12 12.04 -9.10
N ASP A 73 4.27 11.21 -8.09
CA ASP A 73 5.36 10.26 -8.07
C ASP A 73 5.09 9.12 -9.05
N ASN A 74 6.13 8.70 -9.78
CA ASN A 74 6.10 7.45 -10.53
C ASN A 74 6.45 6.32 -9.55
N PRO A 75 5.51 5.42 -9.21
CA PRO A 75 5.76 4.36 -8.23
C PRO A 75 6.95 3.48 -8.56
N ASP A 76 7.30 3.33 -9.84
CA ASP A 76 8.41 2.48 -10.30
C ASP A 76 9.79 3.11 -10.06
N ASN A 77 9.84 4.43 -9.85
CA ASN A 77 11.09 5.16 -9.63
C ASN A 77 11.12 5.89 -8.28
N THR A 78 10.03 5.86 -7.51
CA THR A 78 9.93 6.51 -6.21
C THR A 78 10.09 5.50 -5.09
N GLU A 79 11.09 5.73 -4.24
CA GLU A 79 11.29 4.96 -3.01
C GLU A 79 10.35 5.46 -1.92
N TYR A 80 9.51 4.57 -1.40
CA TYR A 80 8.63 4.86 -0.28
C TYR A 80 9.08 4.13 0.99
N SER A 81 8.81 4.74 2.15
CA SER A 81 9.06 4.14 3.46
C SER A 81 7.77 4.04 4.26
N ILE A 82 7.66 3.00 5.09
CA ILE A 82 6.60 2.91 6.10
C ILE A 82 7.18 3.53 7.38
N GLU A 83 6.62 4.66 7.82
CA GLU A 83 7.05 5.33 9.06
C GLU A 83 8.58 5.54 9.15
N GLY A 84 9.21 5.88 8.02
CA GLY A 84 10.67 6.07 7.91
C GLY A 84 11.51 4.78 7.84
N LYS A 85 10.88 3.60 7.86
CA LYS A 85 11.53 2.29 7.81
C LYS A 85 11.14 1.51 6.55
N ASN A 86 11.80 0.37 6.33
CA ASN A 86 11.46 -0.63 5.31
C ASN A 86 11.26 0.01 3.93
N LYS A 87 12.33 0.57 3.35
CA LYS A 87 12.20 1.30 2.08
C LYS A 87 11.99 0.35 0.90
N CYS A 88 11.07 0.69 -0.01
CA CYS A 88 10.79 -0.10 -1.21
C CYS A 88 10.35 0.79 -2.38
N THR A 89 10.71 0.37 -3.59
CA THR A 89 10.32 0.99 -4.86
C THR A 89 9.41 0.05 -5.64
N GLY A 90 8.46 0.58 -6.39
CA GLY A 90 7.48 -0.17 -7.19
C GLY A 90 6.05 0.00 -6.66
N PHE A 91 5.07 -0.17 -7.54
CA PHE A 91 3.65 -0.06 -7.16
C PHE A 91 3.18 -1.24 -6.30
N MET A 92 3.61 -2.47 -6.60
CA MET A 92 3.16 -3.68 -5.91
C MET A 92 4.36 -4.48 -5.42
N ILE A 93 4.47 -4.62 -4.10
CA ILE A 93 5.57 -5.30 -3.40
C ILE A 93 5.00 -6.54 -2.72
N TYR A 94 5.67 -7.67 -2.85
CA TYR A 94 5.30 -8.91 -2.18
C TYR A 94 6.32 -9.19 -1.07
N THR A 95 5.87 -9.35 0.17
CA THR A 95 6.77 -9.80 1.23
C THR A 95 7.08 -11.29 1.05
N GLU A 96 8.35 -11.67 1.17
CA GLU A 96 8.83 -13.06 1.09
C GLU A 96 8.26 -13.98 2.20
N THR A 97 7.46 -13.44 3.12
CA THR A 97 6.87 -14.16 4.26
C THR A 97 5.58 -14.94 3.95
N GLN A 98 5.23 -15.15 2.69
CA GLN A 98 4.38 -16.31 2.42
C GLN A 98 5.25 -17.57 2.53
N PRO A 99 5.01 -18.49 3.49
CA PRO A 99 5.56 -19.82 3.36
C PRO A 99 5.02 -20.35 2.05
N ASP A 100 5.92 -20.45 1.08
CA ASP A 100 5.69 -21.03 -0.22
C ASP A 100 4.87 -22.30 -0.07
N ARG A 101 3.58 -22.26 -0.45
CA ARG A 101 2.75 -23.48 -0.51
C ARG A 101 3.26 -24.44 -1.60
N ASN A 102 4.28 -24.04 -2.35
CA ASN A 102 5.05 -24.82 -3.31
C ASN A 102 6.54 -24.95 -2.93
N ARG A 103 6.92 -24.86 -1.64
CA ARG A 103 8.24 -25.35 -1.23
C ARG A 103 8.27 -26.85 -1.51
N ASN A 104 8.99 -27.21 -2.57
CA ASN A 104 9.19 -28.57 -3.03
C ASN A 104 9.38 -29.54 -1.86
N LYS A 105 8.70 -30.69 -1.93
CA LYS A 105 8.76 -31.83 -0.97
C LYS A 105 10.17 -32.40 -0.70
N THR A 106 11.22 -31.77 -1.17
CA THR A 106 12.59 -32.30 -1.19
C THR A 106 13.43 -31.90 0.03
N ASP A 107 13.04 -30.85 0.76
CA ASP A 107 13.88 -30.32 1.87
C ASP A 107 13.55 -30.89 3.26
N ILE A 108 12.51 -31.72 3.38
CA ILE A 108 12.11 -32.32 4.67
C ILE A 108 12.99 -33.54 5.03
N TRP A 109 13.75 -34.08 4.07
CA TRP A 109 14.61 -35.27 4.30
C TRP A 109 16.02 -34.96 4.82
N LYS A 110 16.43 -33.69 4.93
CA LYS A 110 17.82 -33.34 5.34
C LYS A 110 17.99 -33.00 6.82
N LEU A 111 16.94 -33.08 7.64
CA LEU A 111 16.99 -32.80 9.08
C LEU A 111 16.82 -34.05 9.97
N LYS A 112 16.91 -35.25 9.39
CA LYS A 112 17.01 -36.50 10.14
C LYS A 112 18.13 -37.35 9.56
N ASN A 113 19.37 -37.00 9.89
CA ASN A 113 20.52 -37.90 9.95
C ASN A 113 21.50 -37.32 10.96
#